data_AF-E3LQB7-F1
#
_entry.id   AF-E3LQB7-F1
#
_cell.length_a   1.000
_cell.length_b   1.000
_cell.length_c   1.000
_cell.angle_alpha   90.00
_cell.angle_beta   90.00
_cell.angle_gamma   90.00
#
_symmetry.space_group_name_H-M   'P 1'
#
loop_
_entity.id
_entity.type
_entity.pdbx_description
1 polymer ?
#
loop_
_entity_poly.entity_id
_entity_poly.type
_entity_poly.pdbx_seq_one_letter_code
_entity_poly.pdbx_strand_id
1 'polypeptide(L)'
;MRILNFPYLVYDNILKHLEPSELLLFSFCSLKTRALVSRMRHTPTHSIFVLDRSEEMNYALVDQPEKEEIVITWNWENEKMGGVRTERIKAKYIDLECRITFKKNSNTPVLWCSFENQSSRKRFATSLHSYMCEVFHVKPEMQFKLSLDYMDELPNTNTVRDVTLLDTNFNPQAVDQFFDNFHVTRALFSKSHRLNNPLKNSIKFHRVNNLFLNTSCWLNPSQFLEMDCENLVMAESSLQIRDLISFVNQWLEGSNTRLKTMYVLSNIGIDADTILDHFDSSPWNPEVDKLEYNKPIHEYCEKIWHDFIHREETRNGVLERKCDGLRAIIRLSTAQFHFHVLHNKG
;
A
#
# COMPACT_ATOMS: atom_id res chain seq x y z
N MET A 1 -36.64 -15.93 -0.85
CA MET A 1 -35.72 -15.76 -1.99
C MET A 1 -35.73 -17.04 -2.82
N ARG A 2 -36.11 -17.00 -4.10
CA ARG A 2 -36.38 -18.21 -4.91
C ARG A 2 -35.16 -19.11 -5.15
N ILE A 3 -33.96 -18.53 -5.16
CA ILE A 3 -32.71 -19.27 -5.38
C ILE A 3 -32.41 -20.32 -4.28
N LEU A 4 -32.91 -20.09 -3.06
CA LEU A 4 -32.78 -21.05 -1.95
C LEU A 4 -33.71 -22.26 -2.09
N ASN A 5 -34.61 -22.25 -3.08
CA ASN A 5 -35.50 -23.37 -3.36
C ASN A 5 -34.88 -24.37 -4.35
N PHE A 6 -33.74 -24.05 -4.95
CA PHE A 6 -33.04 -24.99 -5.82
C PHE A 6 -32.33 -26.08 -5.00
N PRO A 7 -32.10 -27.27 -5.58
CA PRO A 7 -31.22 -28.28 -4.98
C PRO A 7 -29.81 -27.74 -4.73
N TYR A 8 -29.12 -28.30 -3.72
CA TYR A 8 -27.79 -27.87 -3.29
C TYR A 8 -26.81 -27.62 -4.43
N LEU A 9 -26.67 -28.59 -5.34
CA LEU A 9 -25.72 -28.51 -6.46
C LEU A 9 -26.01 -27.36 -7.42
N VAL A 10 -27.28 -27.00 -7.61
CA VAL A 10 -27.68 -25.96 -8.55
C VAL A 10 -27.32 -24.58 -8.01
N TYR A 11 -27.68 -24.28 -6.75
CA TYR A 11 -27.29 -22.99 -6.18
C TYR A 11 -25.80 -22.91 -5.87
N ASP A 12 -25.13 -24.01 -5.48
CA ASP A 12 -23.67 -24.03 -5.31
C ASP A 12 -22.94 -23.65 -6.61
N ASN A 13 -23.42 -24.17 -7.75
CA ASN A 13 -22.87 -23.82 -9.05
C ASN A 13 -23.11 -22.34 -9.40
N ILE A 14 -24.31 -21.81 -9.12
CA ILE A 14 -24.60 -20.38 -9.32
C ILE A 14 -23.66 -19.51 -8.49
N LEU A 15 -23.49 -19.81 -7.20
CA LEU A 15 -22.66 -19.01 -6.30
C LEU A 15 -21.19 -18.93 -6.73
N LYS A 16 -20.65 -20.00 -7.33
CA LYS A 16 -19.28 -20.03 -7.85
C LYS A 16 -19.03 -19.12 -9.06
N HIS A 17 -20.09 -18.69 -9.75
CA HIS A 17 -20.02 -17.80 -10.90
C HIS A 17 -20.33 -16.34 -10.56
N LEU A 18 -20.64 -16.04 -9.31
CA LEU A 18 -20.89 -14.67 -8.86
C LEU A 18 -19.58 -13.96 -8.54
N GLU A 19 -19.53 -12.68 -8.87
CA GLU A 19 -18.42 -11.79 -8.50
C GLU A 19 -18.41 -11.51 -6.98
N PRO A 20 -17.27 -11.09 -6.40
CA PRO A 20 -17.19 -10.75 -4.97
C PRO A 20 -18.24 -9.73 -4.53
N SER A 21 -18.54 -8.74 -5.38
CA SER A 21 -19.54 -7.70 -5.14
C SER A 21 -20.98 -8.26 -5.08
N GLU A 22 -21.30 -9.20 -5.97
CA GLU A 22 -22.59 -9.88 -6.03
C GLU A 22 -22.78 -10.81 -4.83
N LEU A 23 -21.72 -11.55 -4.46
CA LEU A 23 -21.70 -12.38 -3.26
C LEU A 23 -21.89 -11.54 -1.99
N LEU A 24 -21.31 -10.34 -1.93
CA LEU A 24 -21.50 -9.42 -0.81
C LEU A 24 -22.97 -9.01 -0.69
N LEU A 25 -23.60 -8.54 -1.77
CA LEU A 25 -25.02 -8.18 -1.74
C LEU A 25 -25.91 -9.39 -1.40
N PHE A 26 -25.62 -10.56 -1.99
CA PHE A 26 -26.33 -11.80 -1.69
C PHE A 26 -26.25 -12.18 -0.21
N SER A 27 -25.08 -11.97 0.41
CA SER A 27 -24.87 -12.24 1.82
C SER A 27 -25.73 -11.35 2.73
N PHE A 28 -26.10 -10.14 2.29
CA PHE A 28 -26.97 -9.23 3.03
C PHE A 28 -28.46 -9.60 2.97
N CYS A 29 -28.89 -10.47 2.04
CA CYS A 29 -30.31 -10.77 1.86
C CYS A 29 -30.93 -11.53 3.05
N SER A 30 -30.18 -12.38 3.76
CA SER A 30 -30.68 -13.15 4.90
C SER A 30 -29.56 -13.85 5.68
N LEU A 31 -29.86 -14.31 6.91
CA LEU A 31 -28.93 -15.16 7.67
C LEU A 31 -28.55 -16.46 6.93
N LYS A 32 -29.48 -17.02 6.15
CA LYS A 32 -29.23 -18.25 5.37
C LYS A 32 -28.24 -17.98 4.23
N THR A 33 -28.42 -16.89 3.49
CA THR A 33 -27.54 -16.53 2.36
C THR A 33 -26.16 -16.13 2.85
N ARG A 34 -26.07 -15.39 3.97
CA ARG A 34 -24.79 -15.16 4.67
C ARG A 34 -24.07 -16.46 5.02
N ALA A 35 -24.78 -17.42 5.62
CA ALA A 35 -24.19 -18.70 5.99
C ALA A 35 -23.73 -19.51 4.78
N LEU A 36 -24.42 -19.40 3.64
CA LEU A 36 -23.97 -20.01 2.39
C LEU A 36 -22.66 -19.38 1.90
N VAL A 37 -22.60 -18.05 1.80
CA VAL A 37 -21.39 -17.33 1.37
C VAL A 37 -20.22 -17.63 2.31
N SER A 38 -20.43 -17.59 3.63
CA SER A 38 -19.38 -17.87 4.62
C SER A 38 -18.78 -19.28 4.52
N ARG A 39 -19.56 -20.26 4.03
CA ARG A 39 -19.11 -21.65 3.81
C ARG A 39 -18.40 -21.86 2.47
N MET A 40 -18.48 -20.88 1.56
CA MET A 40 -17.73 -20.96 0.31
C MET A 40 -16.22 -20.90 0.61
N ARG A 41 -15.44 -21.55 -0.27
CA ARG A 41 -13.99 -21.45 -0.21
C ARG A 41 -13.58 -20.11 -0.81
N HIS A 42 -13.34 -19.13 0.05
CA HIS A 42 -12.73 -17.86 -0.32
C HIS A 42 -11.21 -18.00 -0.20
N THR A 43 -10.48 -17.44 -1.17
CA THR A 43 -9.04 -17.23 -0.99
C THR A 43 -8.87 -16.09 0.02
N PRO A 44 -8.12 -16.27 1.12
CA PRO A 44 -7.90 -15.19 2.07
C PRO A 44 -7.14 -14.03 1.42
N THR A 45 -7.85 -12.97 1.08
CA THR A 45 -7.29 -11.74 0.50
C THR A 45 -7.08 -10.68 1.58
N HIS A 46 -6.28 -9.66 1.28
CA HIS A 46 -6.29 -8.45 2.10
C HIS A 46 -7.37 -7.50 1.58
N SER A 47 -7.70 -6.49 2.37
CA SER A 47 -8.60 -5.42 1.94
C SER A 47 -7.94 -4.06 2.03
N ILE A 48 -8.42 -3.14 1.21
CA ILE A 48 -8.03 -1.74 1.24
C ILE A 48 -9.26 -0.84 1.25
N PHE A 49 -9.20 0.19 2.10
CA PHE A 49 -10.12 1.33 2.00
C PHE A 49 -9.52 2.37 1.08
N VAL A 50 -10.28 2.80 0.07
CA VAL A 50 -9.86 3.85 -0.86
C VAL A 50 -10.69 5.11 -0.65
N LEU A 51 -10.01 6.22 -0.34
CA LEU A 51 -10.58 7.54 -0.04
C LEU A 51 -9.87 8.60 -0.90
N ASP A 52 -10.26 8.71 -2.16
CA ASP A 52 -9.68 9.65 -3.12
C ASP A 52 -10.57 10.86 -3.43
N ARG A 53 -11.80 10.87 -2.91
CA ARG A 53 -12.80 11.90 -3.14
C ARG A 53 -13.50 12.26 -1.84
N SER A 54 -14.03 13.48 -1.80
CA SER A 54 -14.96 13.87 -0.76
C SER A 54 -16.21 12.99 -0.84
N GLU A 55 -16.71 12.60 0.32
CA GLU A 55 -18.04 12.02 0.48
C GLU A 55 -18.27 10.61 -0.11
N GLU A 56 -17.22 9.97 -0.61
CA GLU A 56 -17.22 8.59 -1.10
C GLU A 56 -16.13 7.77 -0.41
N MET A 57 -16.45 6.53 -0.06
CA MET A 57 -15.46 5.54 0.35
C MET A 57 -15.67 4.23 -0.38
N ASN A 58 -14.57 3.62 -0.77
CA ASN A 58 -14.54 2.34 -1.46
C ASN A 58 -13.90 1.28 -0.56
N TYR A 59 -14.42 0.06 -0.63
CA TYR A 59 -13.80 -1.12 -0.05
C TYR A 59 -13.45 -2.10 -1.18
N ALA A 60 -12.18 -2.48 -1.23
CA ALA A 60 -11.65 -3.33 -2.27
C ALA A 60 -10.90 -4.52 -1.69
N LEU A 61 -10.86 -5.62 -2.44
CA LEU A 61 -10.00 -6.77 -2.17
C LEU A 61 -8.66 -6.58 -2.91
N VAL A 62 -7.59 -7.02 -2.27
CA VAL A 62 -6.22 -6.84 -2.76
C VAL A 62 -5.51 -8.17 -2.83
N ASP A 63 -5.23 -8.60 -4.06
CA ASP A 63 -4.36 -9.74 -4.35
C ASP A 63 -2.89 -9.30 -4.47
N GLN A 64 -2.66 -8.14 -5.10
CA GLN A 64 -1.37 -7.47 -5.22
C GLN A 64 -1.56 -5.96 -5.06
N PRO A 65 -0.58 -5.20 -4.52
CA PRO A 65 -0.71 -3.76 -4.44
C PRO A 65 -0.95 -3.13 -5.81
N GLU A 66 -1.74 -2.04 -5.82
CA GLU A 66 -2.23 -1.36 -7.03
C GLU A 66 -3.16 -2.15 -7.94
N LYS A 67 -3.40 -3.44 -7.67
CA LYS A 67 -4.35 -4.30 -8.38
C LYS A 67 -5.52 -4.62 -7.45
N GLU A 68 -6.15 -3.57 -6.92
CA GLU A 68 -7.34 -3.71 -6.09
C GLU A 68 -8.63 -3.84 -6.90
N GLU A 69 -9.52 -4.75 -6.48
CA GLU A 69 -10.86 -4.93 -7.05
C GLU A 69 -11.90 -4.30 -6.12
N ILE A 70 -12.55 -3.21 -6.55
CA ILE A 70 -13.57 -2.53 -5.74
C ILE A 70 -14.82 -3.40 -5.64
N VAL A 71 -15.09 -3.88 -4.42
CA VAL A 71 -16.25 -4.72 -4.12
C VAL A 71 -17.48 -3.89 -3.84
N ILE A 72 -17.32 -2.78 -3.13
CA ILE A 72 -18.44 -1.92 -2.76
C ILE A 72 -17.98 -0.47 -2.56
N THR A 73 -18.83 0.46 -3.01
CA THR A 73 -18.70 1.88 -2.76
C THR A 73 -19.85 2.32 -1.85
N TRP A 74 -19.61 3.23 -0.92
CA TRP A 74 -20.69 3.98 -0.29
C TRP A 74 -20.43 5.48 -0.35
N ASN A 75 -21.51 6.21 -0.53
CA ASN A 75 -21.53 7.65 -0.65
C ASN A 75 -22.55 8.22 0.35
N TRP A 76 -22.23 9.37 0.92
CA TRP A 76 -23.08 10.05 1.91
C TRP A 76 -23.48 11.48 1.51
N GLU A 77 -23.20 11.88 0.27
CA GLU A 77 -23.78 13.05 -0.36
C GLU A 77 -25.24 12.77 -0.71
N ASN A 78 -26.16 13.60 -0.22
CA ASN A 78 -27.59 13.29 -0.25
C ASN A 78 -28.31 13.76 -1.53
N GLU A 79 -27.59 13.98 -2.64
CA GLU A 79 -28.16 14.62 -3.83
C GLU A 79 -28.50 13.65 -5.01
N LYS A 80 -29.76 13.78 -5.46
CA LYS A 80 -30.25 13.52 -6.84
C LYS A 80 -30.43 12.07 -7.33
N MET A 81 -31.02 11.18 -6.52
CA MET A 81 -31.38 9.82 -7.00
C MET A 81 -32.89 9.57 -7.04
N GLY A 82 -33.68 10.58 -7.42
CA GLY A 82 -35.15 10.52 -7.49
C GLY A 82 -35.66 9.22 -8.11
N GLY A 83 -36.63 8.56 -7.44
CA GLY A 83 -37.29 7.34 -7.92
C GLY A 83 -36.63 6.01 -7.52
N VAL A 84 -35.40 6.00 -6.97
CA VAL A 84 -34.77 4.74 -6.50
C VAL A 84 -35.34 4.34 -5.14
N ARG A 85 -35.79 3.08 -5.04
CA ARG A 85 -36.33 2.51 -3.79
C ARG A 85 -35.23 2.45 -2.73
N THR A 86 -35.59 2.86 -1.53
CA THR A 86 -34.74 2.70 -0.35
C THR A 86 -34.85 1.27 0.18
N GLU A 87 -33.70 0.66 0.44
CA GLU A 87 -33.55 -0.67 1.01
C GLU A 87 -32.90 -0.57 2.40
N ARG A 88 -33.13 -1.57 3.25
CA ARG A 88 -32.51 -1.63 4.58
C ARG A 88 -31.59 -2.83 4.68
N ILE A 89 -30.29 -2.59 4.78
CA ILE A 89 -29.26 -3.61 4.96
C ILE A 89 -29.15 -3.91 6.45
N LYS A 90 -29.45 -5.17 6.84
CA LYS A 90 -29.30 -5.66 8.20
C LYS A 90 -28.32 -6.83 8.26
N ALA A 91 -27.17 -6.60 8.87
CA ALA A 91 -26.20 -7.62 9.26
C ALA A 91 -25.83 -7.45 10.75
N LYS A 92 -25.02 -8.38 11.29
CA LYS A 92 -24.71 -8.49 12.73
C LYS A 92 -24.29 -7.16 13.39
N TYR A 93 -23.59 -6.30 12.63
CA TYR A 93 -23.11 -4.99 13.08
C TYR A 93 -23.47 -3.83 12.13
N ILE A 94 -24.39 -4.09 11.19
CA ILE A 94 -24.79 -3.14 10.15
C ILE A 94 -26.31 -3.05 10.19
N ASP A 95 -26.85 -1.87 10.46
CA ASP A 95 -28.26 -1.56 10.25
C ASP A 95 -28.30 -0.22 9.55
N LEU A 96 -28.44 -0.27 8.22
CA LEU A 96 -28.29 0.90 7.38
C LEU A 96 -29.43 0.97 6.37
N GLU A 97 -30.07 2.13 6.32
CA GLU A 97 -31.02 2.46 5.27
C GLU A 97 -30.26 3.13 4.13
N CYS A 98 -30.35 2.56 2.93
CA CYS A 98 -29.60 3.02 1.78
C CYS A 98 -30.33 2.75 0.46
N ARG A 99 -30.04 3.54 -0.56
CA ARG A 99 -30.38 3.20 -1.94
C ARG A 99 -29.21 2.48 -2.59
N ILE A 100 -29.49 1.45 -3.38
CA ILE A 100 -28.45 0.65 -4.04
C ILE A 100 -28.53 0.91 -5.53
N THR A 101 -27.40 1.31 -6.11
CA THR A 101 -27.23 1.44 -7.57
C THR A 101 -25.94 0.78 -8.02
N PHE A 102 -25.68 0.73 -9.32
CA PHE A 102 -24.50 0.07 -9.88
C PHE A 102 -23.75 1.02 -10.81
N LYS A 103 -22.42 1.08 -10.67
CA LYS A 103 -21.56 1.84 -11.59
C LYS A 103 -21.67 1.19 -12.98
N LYS A 104 -22.03 1.96 -14.02
CA LYS A 104 -22.33 1.44 -15.37
C LYS A 104 -21.22 0.57 -15.99
N ASN A 105 -19.96 0.89 -15.72
CA ASN A 105 -18.82 0.25 -16.40
C ASN A 105 -18.25 -0.95 -15.64
N SER A 106 -18.33 -0.94 -14.30
CA SER A 106 -17.70 -1.96 -13.45
C SER A 106 -18.71 -2.85 -12.75
N ASN A 107 -20.02 -2.58 -12.90
CA ASN A 107 -21.08 -3.22 -12.14
C ASN A 107 -20.88 -3.14 -10.61
N THR A 108 -20.02 -2.25 -10.12
CA THR A 108 -19.74 -2.10 -8.69
C THR A 108 -20.96 -1.52 -7.99
N PRO A 109 -21.44 -2.14 -6.90
CA PRO A 109 -22.54 -1.61 -6.12
C PRO A 109 -22.13 -0.34 -5.38
N VAL A 110 -23.01 0.66 -5.45
CA VAL A 110 -22.91 1.93 -4.75
C VAL A 110 -24.07 2.03 -3.77
N LEU A 111 -23.75 2.12 -2.49
CA LEU A 111 -24.69 2.38 -1.42
C LEU A 111 -24.78 3.89 -1.17
N TRP A 112 -25.96 4.46 -1.38
CA TRP A 112 -26.27 5.85 -1.03
C TRP A 112 -26.89 5.87 0.35
N CYS A 113 -26.12 6.28 1.34
CA CYS A 113 -26.42 6.08 2.75
C CYS A 113 -26.53 7.42 3.47
N SER A 114 -27.59 7.60 4.25
CA SER A 114 -27.66 8.71 5.19
C SER A 114 -26.96 8.32 6.50
N PHE A 115 -25.97 9.10 6.89
CA PHE A 115 -25.32 8.97 8.19
C PHE A 115 -25.57 10.21 9.04
N GLU A 116 -25.82 10.00 10.33
CA GLU A 116 -26.07 11.10 11.28
C GLU A 116 -24.86 12.03 11.45
N ASN A 117 -23.66 11.45 11.43
CA ASN A 117 -22.39 12.14 11.69
C ASN A 117 -21.20 11.29 11.22
N GLN A 118 -20.00 11.87 11.29
CA GLN A 118 -18.75 11.19 10.95
C GLN A 118 -18.53 9.92 11.77
N SER A 119 -18.78 9.94 13.08
CA SER A 119 -18.62 8.75 13.93
C SER A 119 -19.49 7.57 13.46
N SER A 120 -20.69 7.82 12.93
CA SER A 120 -21.53 6.79 12.32
C SER A 120 -20.95 6.25 11.01
N ARG A 121 -20.30 7.09 10.18
CA ARG A 121 -19.59 6.66 8.97
C ARG A 121 -18.41 5.75 9.29
N LYS A 122 -17.56 6.15 10.24
CA LYS A 122 -16.42 5.34 10.70
C LYS A 122 -16.85 4.00 11.29
N ARG A 123 -17.93 4.00 12.08
CA ARG A 123 -18.53 2.77 12.62
C ARG A 123 -18.99 1.83 11.52
N PHE A 124 -19.67 2.35 10.49
CA PHE A 124 -20.08 1.53 9.35
C PHE A 124 -18.88 0.91 8.62
N ALA A 125 -17.84 1.70 8.30
CA ALA A 125 -16.62 1.21 7.68
C ALA A 125 -15.97 0.07 8.49
N THR A 126 -15.90 0.25 9.81
CA THR A 126 -15.36 -0.74 10.76
C THR A 126 -16.21 -2.02 10.79
N SER A 127 -17.52 -1.87 10.87
CA SER A 127 -18.47 -2.99 10.86
C SER A 127 -18.44 -3.76 9.53
N LEU A 128 -18.29 -3.06 8.41
CA LEU A 128 -18.15 -3.66 7.09
C LEU A 128 -16.89 -4.50 7.01
N HIS A 129 -15.72 -3.97 7.42
CA HIS A 129 -14.50 -4.78 7.43
C HIS A 129 -14.61 -6.01 8.34
N SER A 130 -15.20 -5.86 9.53
CA SER A 130 -15.46 -6.98 10.43
C SER A 130 -16.35 -8.04 9.79
N TYR A 131 -17.37 -7.62 9.04
CA TYR A 131 -18.23 -8.50 8.28
C TYR A 131 -17.47 -9.24 7.17
N MET A 132 -16.60 -8.54 6.45
CA MET A 132 -15.75 -9.13 5.41
C MET A 132 -14.77 -10.17 5.99
N CYS A 133 -14.22 -9.92 7.18
CA CYS A 133 -13.41 -10.91 7.88
C CYS A 133 -14.22 -12.17 8.26
N GLU A 134 -15.44 -12.00 8.78
CA GLU A 134 -16.31 -13.11 9.23
C GLU A 134 -16.86 -13.95 8.06
N VAL A 135 -17.24 -13.29 6.95
CA VAL A 135 -17.99 -13.93 5.86
C VAL A 135 -17.10 -14.29 4.67
N PHE A 136 -16.09 -13.49 4.37
CA PHE A 136 -15.22 -13.68 3.21
C PHE A 136 -13.81 -14.15 3.60
N HIS A 137 -13.55 -14.33 4.90
CA HIS A 137 -12.23 -14.71 5.43
C HIS A 137 -11.11 -13.76 4.98
N VAL A 138 -11.45 -12.49 4.76
CA VAL A 138 -10.49 -11.40 4.52
C VAL A 138 -9.58 -11.27 5.74
N LYS A 139 -8.31 -11.00 5.51
CA LYS A 139 -7.35 -10.79 6.60
C LYS A 139 -7.74 -9.55 7.43
N PRO A 140 -7.59 -9.62 8.77
CA PRO A 140 -8.02 -8.54 9.67
C PRO A 140 -7.16 -7.27 9.59
N GLU A 141 -6.01 -7.35 8.92
CA GLU A 141 -5.11 -6.22 8.73
C GLU A 141 -5.65 -5.28 7.64
N MET A 142 -6.04 -4.07 8.04
CA MET A 142 -6.52 -3.04 7.11
C MET A 142 -5.38 -2.40 6.34
N GLN A 143 -5.66 -2.00 5.10
CA GLN A 143 -4.81 -1.12 4.30
C GLN A 143 -5.58 0.15 3.94
N PHE A 144 -4.88 1.26 3.74
CA PHE A 144 -5.49 2.52 3.32
C PHE A 144 -4.83 3.06 2.04
N LYS A 145 -5.64 3.57 1.13
CA LYS A 145 -5.21 4.38 -0.02
C LYS A 145 -6.01 5.66 0.00
N LEU A 146 -5.37 6.78 0.34
CA LEU A 146 -6.11 8.00 0.64
C LEU A 146 -5.37 9.28 0.28
N SER A 147 -6.14 10.35 0.06
CA SER A 147 -5.68 11.69 0.41
C SER A 147 -5.83 11.91 1.91
N LEU A 148 -4.84 12.54 2.54
CA LEU A 148 -4.91 12.91 3.96
C LEU A 148 -5.99 13.95 4.26
N ASP A 149 -6.51 14.64 3.25
CA ASP A 149 -7.67 15.52 3.38
C ASP A 149 -8.92 14.78 3.89
N TYR A 150 -8.95 13.44 3.77
CA TYR A 150 -10.08 12.58 4.14
C TYR A 150 -9.77 11.62 5.30
N MET A 151 -8.63 11.79 5.98
CA MET A 151 -8.19 10.83 7.01
C MET A 151 -9.14 10.71 8.20
N ASP A 152 -9.94 11.75 8.49
CA ASP A 152 -10.90 11.72 9.59
C ASP A 152 -12.06 10.74 9.37
N GLU A 153 -12.29 10.32 8.12
CA GLU A 153 -13.32 9.35 7.73
C GLU A 153 -12.87 7.89 7.89
N LEU A 154 -11.58 7.64 8.14
CA LEU A 154 -11.02 6.29 8.23
C LEU A 154 -11.73 5.41 9.27
N PRO A 155 -11.81 4.09 9.06
CA PRO A 155 -12.39 3.18 10.05
C PRO A 155 -11.69 3.28 11.41
N ASN A 156 -12.38 2.87 12.47
CA ASN A 156 -11.86 2.91 13.82
C ASN A 156 -10.80 1.82 14.01
N THR A 157 -9.55 2.20 13.86
CA THR A 157 -8.35 1.38 14.14
C THR A 157 -7.20 2.31 14.51
N ASN A 158 -6.20 1.79 15.20
CA ASN A 158 -4.94 2.47 15.46
C ASN A 158 -3.74 1.80 14.75
N THR A 159 -3.98 0.68 14.07
CA THR A 159 -2.97 -0.02 13.28
C THR A 159 -3.44 -0.17 11.84
N VAL A 160 -2.53 0.05 10.91
CA VAL A 160 -2.73 -0.14 9.48
C VAL A 160 -1.52 -0.87 8.92
N ARG A 161 -1.74 -1.84 8.05
CA ARG A 161 -0.66 -2.63 7.46
C ARG A 161 0.12 -1.82 6.45
N ASP A 162 -0.58 -1.36 5.42
CA ASP A 162 0.01 -0.59 4.34
C ASP A 162 -0.79 0.69 4.09
N VAL A 163 -0.08 1.77 3.77
CA VAL A 163 -0.67 3.07 3.45
C VAL A 163 -0.16 3.53 2.10
N THR A 164 -1.07 3.85 1.19
CA THR A 164 -0.77 4.54 -0.06
C THR A 164 -1.29 5.97 0.02
N LEU A 165 -0.39 6.94 0.08
CA LEU A 165 -0.74 8.36 0.06
C LEU A 165 -0.89 8.84 -1.38
N LEU A 166 -2.08 9.37 -1.67
CA LEU A 166 -2.39 10.06 -2.92
C LEU A 166 -1.99 11.54 -2.81
N ASP A 167 -2.16 12.29 -3.89
CA ASP A 167 -2.02 13.74 -3.84
C ASP A 167 -3.04 14.34 -2.86
N THR A 168 -2.52 15.12 -1.90
CA THR A 168 -3.33 15.83 -0.90
C THR A 168 -3.17 17.32 -1.08
N ASN A 169 -4.10 18.11 -0.58
CA ASN A 169 -3.83 19.52 -0.35
C ASN A 169 -2.70 19.65 0.68
N PHE A 170 -1.81 20.62 0.49
CA PHE A 170 -0.63 20.76 1.33
C PHE A 170 -1.06 21.19 2.74
N ASN A 171 -1.03 20.24 3.68
CA ASN A 171 -1.21 20.49 5.11
C ASN A 171 -0.07 19.80 5.87
N PRO A 172 0.97 20.55 6.30
CA PRO A 172 2.13 19.99 7.01
C PRO A 172 1.78 19.21 8.28
N GLN A 173 0.70 19.57 8.96
CA GLN A 173 0.30 18.94 10.23
C GLN A 173 -0.46 17.62 10.03
N ALA A 174 -1.10 17.43 8.86
CA ALA A 174 -1.93 16.26 8.60
C ALA A 174 -1.13 14.95 8.61
N VAL A 175 0.11 14.97 8.09
CA VAL A 175 0.99 13.79 8.10
C VAL A 175 1.34 13.39 9.52
N ASP A 176 1.76 14.35 10.35
CA ASP A 176 2.15 14.08 11.72
C ASP A 176 0.97 13.59 12.56
N GLN A 177 -0.20 14.18 12.37
CA GLN A 177 -1.44 13.75 13.01
C GLN A 177 -1.85 12.35 12.55
N PHE A 178 -1.64 12.02 11.27
CA PHE A 178 -1.88 10.66 10.76
C PHE A 178 -1.00 9.64 11.49
N PHE A 179 0.31 9.87 11.58
CA PHE A 179 1.23 8.94 12.25
C PHE A 179 1.06 8.91 13.79
N ASP A 180 0.47 9.94 14.40
CA ASP A 180 0.06 9.88 15.82
C ASP A 180 -1.13 8.96 16.04
N ASN A 181 -2.06 8.93 15.08
CA ASN A 181 -3.29 8.15 15.18
C ASN A 181 -3.13 6.71 14.69
N PHE A 182 -2.22 6.47 13.74
CA PHE A 182 -2.06 5.19 13.07
C PHE A 182 -0.61 4.71 13.08
N HIS A 183 -0.41 3.50 13.61
CA HIS A 183 0.83 2.77 13.48
C HIS A 183 0.83 1.97 12.17
N VAL A 184 1.69 2.37 11.23
CA VAL A 184 1.93 1.66 9.96
C VAL A 184 2.88 0.50 10.20
N THR A 185 2.39 -0.74 10.05
CA THR A 185 3.14 -1.94 10.45
C THR A 185 4.03 -2.51 9.36
N ARG A 186 3.79 -2.18 8.08
CA ARG A 186 4.51 -2.79 6.96
C ARG A 186 5.03 -1.78 5.95
N ALA A 187 4.17 -1.05 5.24
CA ALA A 187 4.63 -0.22 4.12
C ALA A 187 3.94 1.15 4.02
N LEU A 188 4.69 2.15 3.56
CA LEU A 188 4.19 3.44 3.14
C LEU A 188 4.60 3.67 1.68
N PHE A 189 3.62 3.97 0.84
CA PHE A 189 3.83 4.34 -0.55
C PHE A 189 3.29 5.74 -0.83
N SER A 190 4.17 6.69 -1.14
CA SER A 190 3.78 8.01 -1.63
C SER A 190 3.66 8.00 -3.14
N LYS A 191 2.42 8.06 -3.65
CA LYS A 191 2.11 8.26 -5.07
C LYS A 191 2.08 9.73 -5.49
N SER A 192 2.31 10.66 -4.55
CA SER A 192 2.23 12.08 -4.88
C SER A 192 3.32 12.47 -5.89
N HIS A 193 2.89 13.16 -6.95
CA HIS A 193 3.78 13.73 -7.97
C HIS A 193 4.08 15.21 -7.72
N ARG A 194 3.61 15.75 -6.59
CA ARG A 194 3.78 17.17 -6.25
C ARG A 194 5.17 17.41 -5.67
N LEU A 195 5.82 18.50 -6.11
CA LEU A 195 7.08 18.98 -5.51
C LEU A 195 6.92 19.32 -4.02
N ASN A 196 5.74 19.80 -3.62
CA ASN A 196 5.37 19.98 -2.21
C ASN A 196 4.64 18.73 -1.71
N ASN A 197 5.39 17.62 -1.64
CA ASN A 197 4.88 16.35 -1.14
C ASN A 197 4.45 16.50 0.33
N PRO A 198 3.34 15.87 0.75
CA PRO A 198 2.88 15.92 2.14
C PRO A 198 3.95 15.52 3.16
N LEU A 199 4.78 14.53 2.82
CA LEU A 199 5.80 13.98 3.71
C LEU A 199 6.98 14.93 3.97
N LYS A 200 7.13 16.00 3.19
CA LYS A 200 8.32 16.87 3.21
C LYS A 200 8.74 17.38 4.58
N ASN A 201 7.77 17.69 5.44
CA ASN A 201 8.02 18.32 6.74
C ASN A 201 7.85 17.36 7.93
N SER A 202 7.68 16.07 7.69
CA SER A 202 7.52 15.06 8.74
C SER A 202 8.76 14.17 8.82
N ILE A 203 9.08 13.69 10.01
CA ILE A 203 10.07 12.63 10.23
C ILE A 203 9.44 11.34 10.79
N LYS A 204 8.13 11.36 11.10
CA LYS A 204 7.46 10.24 11.77
C LYS A 204 7.39 9.00 10.90
N PHE A 205 7.49 9.16 9.58
CA PHE A 205 7.51 8.05 8.64
C PHE A 205 8.89 7.38 8.50
N HIS A 206 9.98 7.98 9.01
CA HIS A 206 11.35 7.48 8.81
C HIS A 206 11.57 6.05 9.31
N ARG A 207 10.76 5.60 10.28
CA ARG A 207 10.86 4.26 10.89
C ARG A 207 9.95 3.20 10.28
N VAL A 208 9.10 3.56 9.31
CA VAL A 208 8.27 2.59 8.59
C VAL A 208 9.20 1.64 7.83
N ASN A 209 8.95 0.33 7.96
CA ASN A 209 9.87 -0.68 7.44
C ASN A 209 10.12 -0.55 5.93
N ASN A 210 9.10 -0.25 5.14
CA ASN A 210 9.21 -0.19 3.69
C ASN A 210 8.66 1.15 3.18
N LEU A 211 9.54 1.95 2.60
CA LEU A 211 9.26 3.28 2.08
C LEU A 211 9.40 3.27 0.56
N PHE A 212 8.31 3.62 -0.12
CA PHE A 212 8.27 3.77 -1.57
C PHE A 212 7.86 5.22 -1.87
N LEU A 213 8.70 5.98 -2.55
CA LEU A 213 8.50 7.40 -2.82
C LEU A 213 8.59 7.63 -4.33
N ASN A 214 7.45 7.91 -4.98
CA ASN A 214 7.42 8.06 -6.43
C ASN A 214 8.08 9.36 -6.93
N THR A 215 7.86 10.47 -6.22
CA THR A 215 8.60 11.72 -6.43
C THR A 215 9.27 12.10 -5.11
N SER A 216 10.60 12.09 -5.06
CA SER A 216 11.39 12.35 -3.85
C SER A 216 12.31 13.57 -3.95
N CYS A 217 12.16 14.42 -4.96
CA CYS A 217 12.97 15.64 -5.16
C CYS A 217 12.89 16.66 -4.00
N TRP A 218 11.88 16.53 -3.14
CA TRP A 218 11.66 17.35 -1.95
C TRP A 218 12.47 16.91 -0.74
N LEU A 219 12.98 15.67 -0.75
CA LEU A 219 13.69 15.08 0.35
C LEU A 219 15.07 15.73 0.44
N ASN A 220 15.37 16.33 1.60
CA ASN A 220 16.68 16.92 1.81
C ASN A 220 17.70 15.86 2.28
N PRO A 221 19.01 16.08 2.06
CA PRO A 221 20.04 15.10 2.43
C PRO A 221 20.07 14.71 3.90
N SER A 222 19.76 15.63 4.82
CA SER A 222 19.73 15.33 6.26
C SER A 222 18.61 14.35 6.61
N GLN A 223 17.39 14.58 6.12
CA GLN A 223 16.26 13.65 6.29
C GLN A 223 16.57 12.28 5.66
N PHE A 224 17.18 12.27 4.48
CA PHE A 224 17.60 11.05 3.79
C PHE A 224 18.54 10.19 4.66
N LEU A 225 19.55 10.80 5.27
CA LEU A 225 20.52 10.10 6.12
C LEU A 225 19.94 9.65 7.47
N GLU A 226 18.86 10.28 7.93
CA GLU A 226 18.15 9.92 9.17
C GLU A 226 17.12 8.79 9.00
N MET A 227 16.92 8.25 7.78
CA MET A 227 15.95 7.18 7.56
C MET A 227 16.39 5.87 8.20
N ASP A 228 15.52 5.26 9.01
CA ASP A 228 15.74 3.98 9.68
C ASP A 228 14.66 2.97 9.24
N CYS A 229 14.82 2.47 8.03
CA CYS A 229 13.88 1.55 7.39
C CYS A 229 14.59 0.29 6.89
N GLU A 230 13.82 -0.75 6.55
CA GLU A 230 14.36 -1.95 5.91
C GLU A 230 14.53 -1.74 4.41
N ASN A 231 13.59 -1.06 3.75
CA ASN A 231 13.67 -0.81 2.32
C ASN A 231 13.27 0.62 2.00
N LEU A 232 14.08 1.27 1.16
CA LEU A 232 13.85 2.63 0.67
C LEU A 232 13.96 2.64 -0.85
N VAL A 233 12.86 2.91 -1.53
CA VAL A 233 12.82 3.05 -2.99
C VAL A 233 12.34 4.46 -3.33
N MET A 234 13.17 5.19 -4.04
CA MET A 234 12.94 6.58 -4.39
C MET A 234 13.03 6.76 -5.89
N ALA A 235 12.05 7.45 -6.47
CA ALA A 235 12.07 7.91 -7.83
C ALA A 235 12.03 9.44 -7.91
N GLU A 236 12.52 9.96 -9.03
CA GLU A 236 12.67 11.40 -9.29
C GLU A 236 13.45 12.13 -8.20
N SER A 237 14.53 11.51 -7.71
CA SER A 237 15.35 12.06 -6.64
C SER A 237 16.25 13.19 -7.12
N SER A 238 16.44 14.19 -6.25
CA SER A 238 17.39 15.31 -6.43
C SER A 238 18.68 15.13 -5.61
N LEU A 239 18.84 13.96 -4.94
CA LEU A 239 20.03 13.62 -4.18
C LEU A 239 21.27 13.65 -5.08
N GLN A 240 22.30 14.30 -4.58
CA GLN A 240 23.58 14.46 -5.24
C GLN A 240 24.46 13.22 -4.98
N ILE A 241 25.49 13.05 -5.82
CA ILE A 241 26.51 12.01 -5.66
C ILE A 241 27.11 12.01 -4.24
N ARG A 242 27.41 13.20 -3.68
CA ARG A 242 27.94 13.34 -2.31
C ARG A 242 26.98 12.81 -1.24
N ASP A 243 25.67 12.89 -1.47
CA ASP A 243 24.66 12.46 -0.50
C ASP A 243 24.60 10.91 -0.49
N LEU A 244 24.69 10.29 -1.67
CA LEU A 244 24.79 8.84 -1.83
C LEU A 244 26.09 8.30 -1.24
N ILE A 245 27.23 8.97 -1.47
CA ILE A 245 28.52 8.61 -0.84
C ILE A 245 28.42 8.71 0.68
N SER A 246 27.83 9.80 1.20
CA SER A 246 27.64 9.99 2.64
C SER A 246 26.81 8.87 3.27
N PHE A 247 25.75 8.44 2.58
CA PHE A 247 24.94 7.30 3.01
C PHE A 247 25.76 6.00 3.10
N VAL A 248 26.55 5.68 2.07
CA VAL A 248 27.36 4.45 2.05
C VAL A 248 28.40 4.49 3.17
N ASN A 249 29.06 5.64 3.40
CA ASN A 249 29.98 5.82 4.52
C ASN A 249 29.30 5.60 5.87
N GLN A 250 28.13 6.19 6.11
CA GLN A 250 27.37 5.96 7.35
C GLN A 250 27.02 4.49 7.55
N TRP A 251 26.61 3.80 6.48
CA TRP A 251 26.34 2.37 6.56
C TRP A 251 27.61 1.58 6.92
N LEU A 252 28.75 1.85 6.26
CA LEU A 252 30.05 1.24 6.54
C LEU A 252 30.54 1.48 7.98
N GLU A 253 30.18 2.63 8.56
CA GLU A 253 30.49 2.99 9.95
C GLU A 253 29.59 2.29 10.99
N GLY A 254 28.59 1.52 10.55
CA GLY A 254 27.70 0.75 11.43
C GLY A 254 26.28 1.31 11.59
N SER A 255 25.92 2.37 10.87
CA SER A 255 24.56 2.92 10.89
C SER A 255 23.60 2.10 10.00
N ASN A 256 22.30 2.37 10.09
CA ASN A 256 21.25 1.78 9.24
C ASN A 256 21.27 0.25 9.21
N THR A 257 21.41 -0.38 10.38
CA THR A 257 21.54 -1.85 10.53
C THR A 257 20.31 -2.64 10.09
N ARG A 258 19.14 -1.99 10.00
CA ARG A 258 17.89 -2.59 9.53
C ARG A 258 17.76 -2.62 8.02
N LEU A 259 18.57 -1.83 7.31
CA LEU A 259 18.49 -1.69 5.86
C LEU A 259 18.80 -3.03 5.17
N LYS A 260 17.95 -3.37 4.21
CA LYS A 260 18.10 -4.50 3.28
C LYS A 260 18.30 -4.00 1.86
N THR A 261 17.49 -3.03 1.42
CA THR A 261 17.55 -2.51 0.05
C THR A 261 17.35 -1.01 0.03
N MET A 262 18.21 -0.29 -0.67
CA MET A 262 17.98 1.07 -1.08
C MET A 262 18.07 1.17 -2.60
N TYR A 263 17.12 1.89 -3.19
CA TYR A 263 17.11 2.19 -4.60
C TYR A 263 16.76 3.66 -4.83
N VAL A 264 17.53 4.31 -5.69
CA VAL A 264 17.35 5.72 -6.07
C VAL A 264 17.39 5.83 -7.59
N LEU A 265 16.29 6.30 -8.18
CA LEU A 265 16.26 6.82 -9.54
C LEU A 265 16.41 8.35 -9.49
N SER A 266 17.57 8.83 -9.94
CA SER A 266 17.95 10.24 -9.94
C SER A 266 17.42 10.98 -11.17
N ASN A 267 16.97 12.21 -10.98
CA ASN A 267 16.60 13.13 -12.07
C ASN A 267 17.79 13.95 -12.60
N ILE A 268 18.91 13.99 -11.88
CA ILE A 268 20.07 14.82 -12.21
C ILE A 268 21.25 14.00 -12.76
N GLY A 269 21.04 12.69 -12.93
CA GLY A 269 22.07 11.74 -13.32
C GLY A 269 22.92 11.23 -12.16
N ILE A 270 23.62 10.14 -12.39
CA ILE A 270 24.55 9.50 -11.47
C ILE A 270 25.81 9.14 -12.24
N ASP A 271 26.95 9.65 -11.78
CA ASP A 271 28.24 9.21 -12.25
C ASP A 271 28.67 7.98 -11.45
N ALA A 272 28.61 6.83 -12.12
CA ALA A 272 28.91 5.54 -11.52
C ALA A 272 30.38 5.42 -11.12
N ASP A 273 31.29 6.01 -11.91
CA ASP A 273 32.74 5.89 -11.70
C ASP A 273 33.13 6.69 -10.46
N THR A 274 32.67 7.94 -10.35
CA THR A 274 32.92 8.78 -9.17
C THR A 274 32.46 8.12 -7.86
N ILE A 275 31.31 7.42 -7.85
CA ILE A 275 30.82 6.74 -6.64
C ILE A 275 31.65 5.49 -6.37
N LEU A 276 31.87 4.63 -7.37
CA LEU A 276 32.48 3.33 -7.13
C LEU A 276 33.98 3.47 -6.81
N ASP A 277 34.69 4.37 -7.49
CA ASP A 277 36.12 4.65 -7.25
C ASP A 277 36.38 5.28 -5.88
N HIS A 278 35.34 5.81 -5.23
CA HIS A 278 35.45 6.32 -3.85
C HIS A 278 35.62 5.20 -2.82
N PHE A 279 35.19 3.97 -3.14
CA PHE A 279 35.18 2.86 -2.20
C PHE A 279 36.13 1.75 -2.64
N ASP A 280 36.83 1.17 -1.68
CA ASP A 280 37.56 -0.09 -1.88
C ASP A 280 36.56 -1.24 -1.96
N SER A 281 36.13 -1.56 -3.19
CA SER A 281 35.11 -2.56 -3.47
C SER A 281 35.68 -3.78 -4.17
N SER A 282 35.15 -4.94 -3.80
CA SER A 282 35.48 -6.22 -4.45
C SER A 282 34.56 -6.47 -5.66
N PRO A 283 35.00 -7.26 -6.66
CA PRO A 283 34.14 -7.62 -7.79
C PRO A 283 32.91 -8.40 -7.33
N TRP A 284 31.74 -8.07 -7.90
CA TRP A 284 30.52 -8.84 -7.68
C TRP A 284 30.59 -10.21 -8.35
N ASN A 285 30.20 -11.26 -7.62
CA ASN A 285 30.03 -12.60 -8.16
C ASN A 285 28.57 -13.06 -8.03
N PRO A 286 27.77 -13.13 -9.11
CA PRO A 286 26.35 -13.48 -9.04
C PRO A 286 26.06 -14.90 -8.52
N GLU A 287 27.04 -15.82 -8.56
CA GLU A 287 26.85 -17.16 -8.00
C GLU A 287 26.90 -17.17 -6.46
N VAL A 288 27.67 -16.25 -5.88
CA VAL A 288 27.88 -16.12 -4.43
C VAL A 288 26.99 -15.03 -3.84
N ASP A 289 26.97 -13.86 -4.48
CA ASP A 289 26.32 -12.64 -4.05
C ASP A 289 24.90 -12.56 -4.61
N LYS A 290 24.03 -13.45 -4.11
CA LYS A 290 22.64 -13.55 -4.54
C LYS A 290 21.83 -12.35 -4.07
N LEU A 291 21.08 -11.76 -5.00
CA LEU A 291 20.15 -10.67 -4.71
C LEU A 291 18.80 -11.29 -4.33
N GLU A 292 18.44 -11.21 -3.05
CA GLU A 292 17.19 -11.75 -2.52
C GLU A 292 16.35 -10.63 -1.94
N TYR A 293 15.20 -10.41 -2.57
CA TYR A 293 14.32 -9.29 -2.29
C TYR A 293 13.15 -9.74 -1.42
N ASN A 294 12.77 -8.90 -0.44
CA ASN A 294 11.64 -9.22 0.42
C ASN A 294 10.30 -8.96 -0.30
N LYS A 295 9.21 -9.50 0.26
CA LYS A 295 7.89 -9.46 -0.39
C LYS A 295 7.38 -8.03 -0.74
N PRO A 296 7.49 -7.01 0.14
CA PRO A 296 7.06 -5.64 -0.17
C PRO A 296 7.70 -5.07 -1.43
N ILE A 297 8.97 -5.37 -1.64
CA ILE A 297 9.78 -4.94 -2.77
C ILE A 297 9.20 -5.54 -4.06
N HIS A 298 9.00 -6.86 -4.14
CA HIS A 298 8.28 -7.48 -5.27
C HIS A 298 6.87 -6.93 -5.51
N GLU A 299 6.15 -6.66 -4.43
CA GLU A 299 4.76 -6.20 -4.46
C GLU A 299 4.61 -4.75 -4.98
N TYR A 300 5.51 -3.84 -4.62
CA TYR A 300 5.37 -2.40 -4.92
C TYR A 300 6.25 -1.89 -6.06
N CYS A 301 7.31 -2.61 -6.45
CA CYS A 301 8.18 -2.13 -7.53
C CYS A 301 8.32 -3.12 -8.69
N GLU A 302 7.36 -4.03 -8.89
CA GLU A 302 7.33 -4.98 -10.03
C GLU A 302 7.70 -4.31 -11.37
N LYS A 303 7.11 -3.14 -11.66
CA LYS A 303 7.42 -2.34 -12.87
C LYS A 303 8.84 -1.79 -12.88
N ILE A 304 9.32 -1.32 -11.73
CA ILE A 304 10.67 -0.75 -11.63
C ILE A 304 11.72 -1.87 -11.71
N TRP A 305 11.40 -3.09 -11.25
CA TRP A 305 12.24 -4.30 -11.38
C TRP A 305 12.54 -4.73 -12.80
N HIS A 306 11.54 -4.66 -13.70
CA HIS A 306 11.74 -4.97 -15.11
C HIS A 306 12.79 -4.05 -15.75
N ASP A 307 12.87 -2.79 -15.31
CA ASP A 307 13.89 -1.84 -15.76
C ASP A 307 15.23 -1.98 -15.02
N PHE A 308 15.24 -2.54 -13.79
CA PHE A 308 16.43 -2.68 -12.92
C PHE A 308 17.39 -3.79 -13.31
N ILE A 309 16.88 -4.99 -13.60
CA ILE A 309 17.72 -6.20 -13.67
C ILE A 309 18.33 -6.39 -15.06
N HIS A 310 17.68 -5.88 -16.11
CA HIS A 310 18.01 -6.20 -17.49
C HIS A 310 18.87 -5.15 -18.23
N ARG A 311 19.31 -4.07 -17.56
CA ARG A 311 20.24 -3.12 -18.19
C ARG A 311 21.67 -3.66 -18.11
N GLU A 312 22.24 -3.94 -19.29
CA GLU A 312 23.57 -4.53 -19.46
C GLU A 312 24.72 -3.60 -18.99
N GLU A 313 24.50 -2.29 -18.96
CA GLU A 313 25.51 -1.28 -18.57
C GLU A 313 25.43 -0.94 -17.07
N THR A 314 25.61 -1.93 -16.19
CA THR A 314 25.67 -1.68 -14.73
C THR A 314 27.08 -1.87 -14.16
N ARG A 315 27.70 -0.77 -13.72
CA ARG A 315 28.89 -0.82 -12.85
C ARG A 315 28.48 -1.37 -11.50
N ASN A 316 29.34 -2.16 -10.88
CA ASN A 316 29.01 -2.79 -9.61
C ASN A 316 30.27 -3.06 -8.77
N GLY A 317 30.06 -3.18 -7.47
CA GLY A 317 31.09 -3.59 -6.52
C GLY A 317 30.45 -4.04 -5.22
N VAL A 318 31.17 -4.87 -4.47
CA VAL A 318 30.73 -5.39 -3.18
C VAL A 318 31.59 -4.80 -2.06
N LEU A 319 30.91 -4.20 -1.10
CA LEU A 319 31.48 -3.60 0.09
C LEU A 319 31.29 -4.52 1.29
N GLU A 320 32.21 -4.44 2.24
CA GLU A 320 32.13 -5.13 3.53
C GLU A 320 32.18 -4.13 4.67
N ARG A 321 31.21 -4.23 5.57
CA ARG A 321 31.13 -3.46 6.79
C ARG A 321 31.96 -4.12 7.88
N LYS A 322 33.07 -3.48 8.24
CA LYS A 322 34.08 -4.06 9.15
C LYS A 322 33.56 -4.37 10.55
N CYS A 323 32.56 -3.64 11.04
CA CYS A 323 32.10 -3.79 12.43
C CYS A 323 31.30 -5.09 12.67
N ASP A 324 30.62 -5.63 11.65
CA ASP A 324 29.78 -6.84 11.76
C ASP A 324 29.92 -7.83 10.60
N GLY A 325 30.80 -7.56 9.64
CA GLY A 325 31.06 -8.41 8.48
C GLY A 325 29.91 -8.44 7.47
N LEU A 326 28.90 -7.57 7.60
CA LEU A 326 27.83 -7.52 6.62
C LEU A 326 28.37 -7.03 5.27
N ARG A 327 27.95 -7.70 4.21
CA ARG A 327 28.32 -7.35 2.83
C ARG A 327 27.15 -6.67 2.15
N ALA A 328 27.44 -5.73 1.26
CA ALA A 328 26.43 -5.09 0.44
C ALA A 328 26.96 -4.87 -0.98
N ILE A 329 26.10 -5.06 -1.96
CA ILE A 329 26.40 -4.72 -3.34
C ILE A 329 25.94 -3.29 -3.63
N ILE A 330 26.77 -2.56 -4.36
CA ILE A 330 26.41 -1.33 -5.06
C ILE A 330 26.28 -1.66 -6.55
N ARG A 331 25.17 -1.27 -7.16
CA ARG A 331 24.95 -1.31 -8.61
C ARG A 331 24.56 0.07 -9.10
N LEU A 332 25.22 0.54 -10.15
CA LEU A 332 25.15 1.91 -10.64
C LEU A 332 24.92 1.93 -12.16
N SER A 333 24.10 2.87 -12.61
CA SER A 333 23.99 3.26 -14.02
C SER A 333 23.71 4.77 -14.10
N THR A 334 23.61 5.33 -15.31
CA THR A 334 23.52 6.79 -15.58
C THR A 334 22.47 7.55 -14.75
N ALA A 335 21.47 6.89 -14.19
CA ALA A 335 20.46 7.51 -13.32
C ALA A 335 20.07 6.65 -12.11
N GLN A 336 20.73 5.53 -11.87
CA GLN A 336 20.28 4.53 -10.90
C GLN A 336 21.37 4.25 -9.88
N PHE A 337 21.00 4.31 -8.61
CA PHE A 337 21.80 3.86 -7.49
C PHE A 337 21.04 2.77 -6.76
N HIS A 338 21.62 1.58 -6.70
CA HIS A 338 21.05 0.44 -6.00
C HIS A 338 22.07 -0.08 -5.00
N PHE A 339 21.67 -0.12 -3.74
CA PHE A 339 22.45 -0.64 -2.63
C PHE A 339 21.66 -1.76 -1.97
N HIS A 340 22.21 -2.97 -1.92
CA HIS A 340 21.49 -4.12 -1.37
C HIS A 340 22.40 -4.93 -0.45
N VAL A 341 21.92 -5.17 0.76
CA VAL A 341 22.64 -5.95 1.77
C VAL A 341 22.52 -7.42 1.42
N LEU A 342 23.67 -8.09 1.29
CA LEU A 342 23.78 -9.49 0.95
C LEU A 342 23.60 -10.30 2.23
N HIS A 343 22.52 -11.06 2.32
CA HIS A 343 22.34 -12.03 3.39
C HIS A 343 23.00 -13.34 2.97
N ASN A 344 24.17 -13.64 3.55
CA ASN A 344 24.78 -14.96 3.39
C ASN A 344 23.78 -16.01 3.91
N LYS A 345 23.49 -17.03 3.10
CA LYS A 345 22.78 -18.21 3.59
C LYS A 345 23.69 -18.86 4.65
N GLY A 346 23.26 -18.76 5.91
CA GLY A 346 23.87 -19.51 7.01
C GLY A 346 23.75 -21.01 6.79
#